data_AF-A0A7Y5V9W2-F1
#
_entry.id   AF-A0A7Y5V9W2-F1
#
_cell.length_a   1.000
_cell.length_b   1.000
_cell.length_c   1.000
_cell.angle_alpha   90.00
_cell.angle_beta   90.00
_cell.angle_gamma   90.00
#
_symmetry.space_group_name_H-M   'P 1'
#
loop_
_entity.id
_entity.type
_entity.pdbx_description
1 polymer ?
#
loop_
_entity_poly.entity_id
_entity_poly.type
_entity_poly.pdbx_seq_one_letter_code
_entity_poly.pdbx_strand_id
1 'polypeptide(L)'
;MSDEGPAGGTALVRCEQVSHGPLDRSRLVRIEDRLALFVPERYLASTVPLPLYLLELVPGSVKSDYEKTATGVVAHEADRIRRRTLRYPGGVRCEVEVHGDQVRGLPTTFDYDYFLALCRIADEGGVDTDGHFVEPSYRAVLRAAGRADDAIGGEQTESVKRAFARFAGLIIHTRLDIDYGGRGAEVRSGARGPLVPDGVPAMREREGKHWVLEYDVEAERRRGVSYNVIERLRINPLW
;
A
#
# COMPACT_ATOMS: atom_id res chain seq x y z
N MET A 1 34.74 -49.41 -30.96
CA MET A 1 34.21 -50.03 -29.72
C MET A 1 35.04 -49.45 -28.59
N SER A 2 34.61 -48.58 -27.69
CA SER A 2 33.38 -47.83 -27.39
C SER A 2 33.89 -46.69 -26.47
N ASP A 3 33.65 -45.42 -26.75
CA ASP A 3 32.46 -44.62 -26.40
C ASP A 3 32.17 -44.45 -24.88
N GLU A 4 31.72 -43.24 -24.56
CA GLU A 4 31.16 -42.71 -23.29
C GLU A 4 32.10 -42.05 -22.26
N GLY A 5 32.02 -40.70 -22.21
CA GLY A 5 32.51 -39.85 -21.12
C GLY A 5 31.49 -39.71 -19.97
N PRO A 6 31.85 -39.06 -18.85
CA PRO A 6 30.93 -38.93 -17.73
C PRO A 6 30.05 -37.69 -17.88
N ALA A 7 28.75 -37.95 -17.72
CA ALA A 7 27.63 -37.05 -17.81
C ALA A 7 27.66 -35.92 -16.76
N GLY A 8 27.20 -34.75 -17.20
CA GLY A 8 26.82 -33.64 -16.34
C GLY A 8 25.59 -34.02 -15.51
N GLY A 9 25.78 -34.07 -14.19
CA GLY A 9 24.69 -34.11 -13.21
C GLY A 9 24.22 -32.70 -12.92
N THR A 10 23.09 -32.31 -13.51
CA THR A 10 22.33 -31.11 -13.16
C THR A 10 21.91 -31.23 -11.69
N ALA A 11 22.51 -30.44 -10.81
CA ALA A 11 22.07 -30.31 -9.43
C ALA A 11 20.67 -29.69 -9.41
N LEU A 12 19.66 -30.53 -9.17
CA LEU A 12 18.31 -30.11 -8.81
C LEU A 12 18.40 -29.24 -7.56
N VAL A 13 18.21 -27.93 -7.76
CA VAL A 13 17.96 -26.97 -6.69
C VAL A 13 16.69 -27.40 -5.96
N ARG A 14 16.86 -28.02 -4.79
CA ARG A 14 15.77 -28.19 -3.83
C ARG A 14 15.34 -26.80 -3.39
N CYS A 15 14.20 -26.34 -3.89
CA CYS A 15 13.43 -25.29 -3.21
C CYS A 15 13.05 -25.83 -1.84
N GLU A 16 13.83 -25.48 -0.82
CA GLU A 16 13.42 -25.65 0.56
C GLU A 16 12.14 -24.85 0.77
N GLN A 17 11.07 -25.55 1.13
CA GLN A 17 9.84 -24.97 1.63
C GLN A 17 10.19 -24.09 2.83
N VAL A 18 10.02 -22.78 2.69
CA VAL A 18 10.13 -21.85 3.81
C VAL A 18 8.94 -22.08 4.71
N SER A 19 9.14 -22.90 5.74
CA SER A 19 8.19 -23.06 6.84
C SER A 19 8.03 -21.73 7.58
N HIS A 20 6.82 -21.17 7.58
CA HIS A 20 6.45 -19.99 8.35
C HIS A 20 6.43 -20.34 9.85
N GLY A 21 7.59 -20.22 10.51
CA GLY A 21 7.68 -20.22 11.97
C GLY A 21 7.08 -18.93 12.57
N PRO A 22 6.70 -18.94 13.86
CA PRO A 22 6.14 -17.77 14.53
C PRO A 22 7.10 -16.59 14.46
N LEU A 23 6.60 -15.43 14.03
CA LEU A 23 7.39 -14.20 13.88
C LEU A 23 8.00 -13.80 15.23
N ASP A 24 9.33 -13.79 15.29
CA ASP A 24 10.09 -13.28 16.42
C ASP A 24 9.80 -11.78 16.59
N ARG A 25 9.00 -11.44 17.61
CA ARG A 25 8.55 -10.06 17.91
C ARG A 25 9.71 -9.10 18.18
N SER A 26 10.92 -9.60 18.41
CA SER A 26 12.13 -8.79 18.60
C SER A 26 12.65 -8.11 17.32
N ARG A 27 12.09 -8.42 16.15
CA ARG A 27 12.49 -7.87 14.84
C ARG A 27 11.52 -6.86 14.22
N LEU A 28 10.47 -6.46 14.93
CA LEU A 28 9.50 -5.51 14.40
C LEU A 28 10.06 -4.08 14.40
N VAL A 29 10.03 -3.41 13.25
CA VAL A 29 10.46 -2.02 13.06
C VAL A 29 9.23 -1.14 12.97
N ARG A 30 9.18 -0.13 13.84
CA ARG A 30 8.10 0.86 13.85
C ARG A 30 8.04 1.64 12.55
N ILE A 31 6.85 1.92 12.02
CA ILE A 31 6.69 2.65 10.75
C ILE A 31 7.29 4.07 10.77
N GLU A 32 7.38 4.66 11.96
CA GLU A 32 7.99 5.98 12.16
C GLU A 32 9.53 5.93 12.20
N ASP A 33 10.12 4.74 12.28
CA ASP A 33 11.56 4.56 12.20
C ASP A 33 12.05 4.90 10.79
N ARG A 34 13.19 5.59 10.71
CA ARG A 34 13.87 5.88 9.44
C ARG A 34 14.19 4.60 8.67
N LEU A 35 14.28 3.47 9.36
CA LEU A 35 14.55 2.18 8.76
C LEU A 35 13.31 1.38 8.35
N ALA A 36 12.10 1.85 8.66
CA ALA A 36 10.85 1.16 8.36
C ALA A 36 10.73 0.80 6.87
N LEU A 37 11.01 1.77 6.01
CA LEU A 37 10.95 1.58 4.57
C LEU A 37 12.03 0.62 4.03
N PHE A 38 12.94 0.08 4.86
CA PHE A 38 13.96 -0.93 4.48
C PHE A 38 13.64 -2.35 4.95
N VAL A 39 12.66 -2.53 5.83
CA VAL A 39 12.24 -3.88 6.20
C VAL A 39 11.14 -4.38 5.26
N PRO A 40 11.04 -5.69 5.01
CA PRO A 40 9.84 -6.27 4.44
C PRO A 40 8.60 -5.94 5.29
N GLU A 41 7.45 -5.76 4.66
CA GLU A 41 6.20 -5.33 5.31
C GLU A 41 5.83 -6.19 6.52
N ARG A 42 6.07 -7.51 6.46
CA ARG A 42 5.87 -8.47 7.58
C ARG A 42 6.68 -8.19 8.86
N TYR A 43 7.67 -7.30 8.78
CA TYR A 43 8.47 -6.88 9.94
C TYR A 43 8.16 -5.44 10.35
N LEU A 44 7.17 -4.80 9.74
CA LEU A 44 6.70 -3.50 10.19
C LEU A 44 5.77 -3.66 11.39
N ALA A 45 6.04 -2.93 12.46
CA ALA A 45 5.07 -2.63 13.50
C ALA A 45 4.42 -1.29 13.17
N SER A 46 3.15 -1.33 12.80
CA SER A 46 2.36 -0.12 12.55
C SER A 46 0.96 -0.30 13.11
N THR A 47 0.41 0.75 13.69
CA THR A 47 -1.02 0.83 14.03
C THR A 47 -1.88 1.21 12.84
N VAL A 48 -1.24 1.57 11.71
CA VAL A 48 -1.90 1.99 10.46
C VAL A 48 -1.33 1.23 9.27
N PRO A 49 -2.13 0.93 8.23
CA PRO A 49 -1.62 0.23 7.06
C PRO A 49 -0.53 1.05 6.37
N LEU A 50 0.54 0.40 5.87
CA LEU A 50 1.62 1.09 5.16
C LEU A 50 1.12 2.03 4.04
N PRO A 51 0.14 1.65 3.20
CA PRO A 51 -0.41 2.57 2.20
C PRO A 51 -1.01 3.84 2.79
N LEU A 52 -1.65 3.76 3.97
CA LEU A 52 -2.23 4.93 4.63
C LEU A 52 -1.15 5.90 5.06
N TYR A 53 -0.07 5.39 5.69
CA TYR A 53 1.09 6.20 6.04
C TYR A 53 1.70 6.87 4.80
N LEU A 54 1.87 6.12 3.71
CA LEU A 54 2.40 6.68 2.45
C LEU A 54 1.46 7.74 1.84
N LEU A 55 0.15 7.59 1.99
CA LEU A 55 -0.84 8.57 1.56
C LEU A 55 -0.85 9.83 2.43
N GLU A 56 -0.58 9.74 3.72
CA GLU A 56 -0.39 10.92 4.57
C GLU A 56 0.81 11.76 4.13
N LEU A 57 1.85 11.11 3.59
CA LEU A 57 2.98 11.81 3.01
C LEU A 57 2.58 12.57 1.74
N VAL A 58 1.45 12.26 1.09
CA VAL A 58 0.99 12.93 -0.12
C VAL A 58 -0.45 13.40 0.09
N PRO A 59 -0.64 14.59 0.72
CA PRO A 59 -1.96 15.00 1.19
C PRO A 59 -2.99 14.99 0.07
N GLY A 60 -4.18 14.47 0.37
CA GLY A 60 -5.33 14.44 -0.54
C GLY A 60 -5.82 15.84 -0.89
N SER A 61 -6.64 15.96 -1.94
CA SER A 61 -7.35 17.21 -2.23
C SER A 61 -8.64 17.31 -1.41
N VAL A 62 -9.10 18.53 -1.13
CA VAL A 62 -10.42 18.81 -0.50
C VAL A 62 -11.51 18.95 -1.57
N LYS A 63 -11.32 18.35 -2.75
CA LYS A 63 -12.28 18.38 -3.86
C LYS A 63 -13.36 17.33 -3.63
N SER A 64 -14.61 17.63 -3.98
CA SER A 64 -15.69 16.63 -3.98
C SER A 64 -15.58 15.68 -5.18
N ASP A 65 -15.20 16.23 -6.34
CA ASP A 65 -14.83 15.48 -7.53
C ASP A 65 -13.85 16.28 -8.39
N TYR A 66 -13.30 15.64 -9.43
CA TYR A 66 -12.34 16.24 -10.33
C TYR A 66 -12.97 16.75 -11.63
N GLU A 67 -12.43 17.85 -12.14
CA GLU A 67 -12.75 18.32 -13.48
C GLU A 67 -12.33 17.28 -14.52
N LYS A 68 -13.19 17.03 -15.51
CA LYS A 68 -12.95 16.06 -16.57
C LYS A 68 -12.84 16.73 -17.93
N THR A 69 -11.97 16.19 -18.77
CA THR A 69 -11.90 16.53 -20.19
C THR A 69 -13.16 16.07 -20.93
N ALA A 70 -13.33 16.52 -22.18
CA ALA A 70 -14.41 16.03 -23.04
C ALA A 70 -14.36 14.50 -23.27
N THR A 71 -13.18 13.89 -23.10
CA THR A 71 -12.95 12.45 -23.20
C THR A 71 -13.17 11.69 -21.89
N GLY A 72 -13.59 12.37 -20.82
CA GLY A 72 -13.90 11.75 -19.53
C GLY A 72 -12.69 11.47 -18.62
N VAL A 73 -11.49 11.93 -19.00
CA VAL A 73 -10.26 11.80 -18.20
C VAL A 73 -10.16 12.99 -17.25
N VAL A 74 -9.57 12.80 -16.07
CA VAL A 74 -9.30 13.91 -15.14
C VAL A 74 -8.40 14.95 -15.82
N ALA A 75 -8.86 16.20 -15.84
CA ALA A 75 -8.28 17.28 -16.63
C ALA A 75 -6.88 17.69 -16.15
N HIS A 76 -6.66 17.68 -14.84
CA HIS A 76 -5.41 18.15 -14.24
C HIS A 76 -4.51 16.98 -13.85
N GLU A 77 -3.22 17.03 -14.24
CA GLU A 77 -2.26 15.99 -13.84
C GLU A 77 -2.11 15.89 -12.32
N ALA A 78 -2.10 17.00 -11.60
CA ALA A 78 -1.96 17.03 -10.13
C ALA A 78 -3.10 16.33 -9.36
N ASP A 79 -4.22 16.04 -10.05
CA ASP A 79 -5.36 15.28 -9.54
C ASP A 79 -5.27 13.79 -9.89
N ARG A 80 -4.32 13.40 -10.74
CA ARG A 80 -4.02 12.00 -11.12
C ARG A 80 -2.70 11.52 -10.55
N ILE A 81 -1.69 12.39 -10.47
CA ILE A 81 -0.35 12.04 -10.04
C ILE A 81 0.15 13.10 -9.06
N ARG A 82 0.66 12.65 -7.91
CA ARG A 82 1.35 13.52 -6.95
C ARG A 82 2.70 12.94 -6.60
N ARG A 83 3.69 13.82 -6.51
CA ARG A 83 5.09 13.49 -6.21
C ARG A 83 5.53 14.28 -4.99
N ARG A 84 6.24 13.63 -4.09
CA ARG A 84 6.89 14.29 -2.96
C ARG A 84 8.26 13.69 -2.71
N THR A 85 9.24 14.57 -2.54
CA THR A 85 10.56 14.21 -2.03
C THR A 85 10.66 14.59 -0.57
N LEU A 86 10.91 13.60 0.28
CA LEU A 86 11.20 13.74 1.70
C LEU A 86 12.70 13.59 1.92
N ARG A 87 13.26 14.42 2.79
CA ARG A 87 14.67 14.35 3.17
C ARG A 87 14.75 14.14 4.68
N TYR A 88 15.41 13.07 5.09
CA TYR A 88 15.62 12.74 6.50
C TYR A 88 17.08 13.03 6.90
N PRO A 89 17.33 13.31 8.19
CA PRO A 89 18.70 13.52 8.66
C PRO A 89 19.56 12.26 8.47
N GLY A 90 20.80 12.44 8.04
CA GLY A 90 21.74 11.35 7.77
C GLY A 90 21.79 10.88 6.31
N GLY A 91 21.41 11.74 5.35
CA GLY A 91 21.60 11.48 3.92
C GLY A 91 20.50 10.64 3.25
N VAL A 92 19.39 10.38 3.94
CA VAL A 92 18.28 9.58 3.39
C VAL A 92 17.31 10.49 2.63
N ARG A 93 17.01 10.14 1.39
CA ARG A 93 16.01 10.77 0.53
C ARG A 93 14.96 9.72 0.16
N CYS A 94 13.71 10.01 0.46
CA CYS A 94 12.57 9.19 0.06
C CYS A 94 11.74 9.97 -0.97
N GLU A 95 11.52 9.38 -2.12
CA GLU A 95 10.59 9.86 -3.12
C GLU A 95 9.34 9.00 -3.07
N VAL A 96 8.20 9.66 -3.00
CA VAL A 96 6.89 9.03 -3.03
C VAL A 96 6.16 9.61 -4.23
N GLU A 97 5.72 8.73 -5.13
CA GLU A 97 4.88 9.06 -6.27
C GLU A 97 3.59 8.27 -6.17
N VAL A 98 2.46 8.98 -6.20
CA VAL A 98 1.13 8.40 -6.05
C VAL A 98 0.39 8.60 -7.36
N HIS A 99 -0.05 7.50 -7.97
CA HIS A 99 -0.82 7.47 -9.20
C HIS A 99 -2.25 7.02 -8.89
N GLY A 100 -3.21 7.88 -9.14
CA GLY A 100 -4.63 7.56 -9.11
C GLY A 100 -5.15 7.09 -10.47
N ASP A 101 -6.44 6.81 -10.48
CA ASP A 101 -7.17 6.38 -11.67
C ASP A 101 -7.27 7.53 -12.70
N GLN A 102 -7.11 7.24 -13.99
CA GLN A 102 -7.14 8.28 -15.03
C GLN A 102 -8.51 8.96 -15.17
N VAL A 103 -9.59 8.26 -14.85
CA VAL A 103 -10.99 8.68 -14.97
C VAL A 103 -11.51 9.25 -13.65
N ARG A 104 -11.05 8.72 -12.51
CA ARG A 104 -11.58 9.03 -11.17
C ARG A 104 -10.65 9.86 -10.30
N GLY A 105 -9.38 9.97 -10.69
CA GLY A 105 -8.35 10.72 -9.99
C GLY A 105 -7.82 10.01 -8.74
N LEU A 106 -7.08 10.77 -7.95
CA LEU A 106 -6.58 10.38 -6.64
C LEU A 106 -7.72 10.31 -5.61
N PRO A 107 -7.53 9.64 -4.47
CA PRO A 107 -8.44 9.78 -3.34
C PRO A 107 -8.50 11.23 -2.84
N THR A 108 -9.73 11.67 -2.57
CA THR A 108 -10.03 12.94 -1.91
C THR A 108 -9.96 12.78 -0.40
N THR A 109 -9.98 13.90 0.33
CA THR A 109 -9.99 13.89 1.80
C THR A 109 -11.22 13.14 2.35
N PHE A 110 -12.36 13.24 1.67
CA PHE A 110 -13.59 12.53 2.07
C PHE A 110 -13.52 11.03 1.84
N ASP A 111 -12.72 10.58 0.86
CA ASP A 111 -12.55 9.16 0.58
C ASP A 111 -11.82 8.45 1.73
N TYR A 112 -10.93 9.18 2.44
CA TYR A 112 -10.22 8.63 3.60
C TYR A 112 -11.15 8.20 4.74
N ASP A 113 -12.30 8.85 4.93
CA ASP A 113 -13.27 8.43 5.94
C ASP A 113 -13.74 6.99 5.70
N TYR A 114 -13.98 6.63 4.43
CA TYR A 114 -14.41 5.28 4.05
C TYR A 114 -13.27 4.26 4.12
N PHE A 115 -12.04 4.68 3.81
CA PHE A 115 -10.88 3.81 3.95
C PHE A 115 -10.56 3.52 5.43
N LEU A 116 -10.63 4.53 6.29
CA LEU A 116 -10.49 4.38 7.74
C LEU A 116 -11.61 3.51 8.32
N ALA A 117 -12.82 3.62 7.79
CA ALA A 117 -13.92 2.73 8.16
C ALA A 117 -13.62 1.26 7.81
N LEU A 118 -12.99 0.98 6.66
CA LEU A 118 -12.52 -0.37 6.34
C LEU A 118 -11.45 -0.86 7.31
N CYS A 119 -10.50 0.00 7.68
CA CYS A 119 -9.47 -0.35 8.66
C CYS A 119 -10.11 -0.74 10.00
N ARG A 120 -11.11 0.03 10.46
CA ARG A 120 -11.86 -0.29 11.68
C ARG A 120 -12.57 -1.63 11.60
N ILE A 121 -13.26 -1.91 10.49
CA ILE A 121 -13.93 -3.20 10.29
C ILE A 121 -12.92 -4.36 10.34
N ALA A 122 -11.75 -4.19 9.72
CA ALA A 122 -10.70 -5.20 9.75
C ALA A 122 -10.16 -5.42 11.18
N ASP A 123 -9.90 -4.34 11.93
CA ASP A 123 -9.44 -4.40 13.33
C ASP A 123 -10.46 -5.05 14.27
N GLU A 124 -11.76 -4.94 13.96
CA GLU A 124 -12.87 -5.58 14.68
C GLU A 124 -13.06 -7.06 14.31
N GLY A 125 -12.18 -7.63 13.47
CA GLY A 125 -12.24 -9.03 13.04
C GLY A 125 -13.16 -9.28 11.85
N GLY A 126 -13.51 -8.24 11.09
CA GLY A 126 -14.33 -8.33 9.88
C GLY A 126 -13.60 -8.87 8.64
N VAL A 127 -12.45 -9.51 8.82
CA VAL A 127 -11.61 -10.10 7.76
C VAL A 127 -11.30 -11.57 8.07
N ASP A 128 -11.20 -12.38 7.02
CA ASP A 128 -10.82 -13.78 7.14
C ASP A 128 -9.29 -13.96 7.25
N THR A 129 -8.83 -15.21 7.27
CA THR A 129 -7.42 -15.56 7.39
C THR A 129 -6.56 -15.13 6.20
N ASP A 130 -7.16 -14.92 5.03
CA ASP A 130 -6.48 -14.47 3.81
C ASP A 130 -6.54 -12.93 3.64
N GLY A 131 -7.23 -12.26 4.57
CA GLY A 131 -7.41 -10.82 4.63
C GLY A 131 -8.58 -10.28 3.80
N HIS A 132 -9.48 -11.14 3.34
CA HIS A 132 -10.68 -10.70 2.65
C HIS A 132 -11.74 -10.29 3.67
N PHE A 133 -12.45 -9.21 3.39
CA PHE A 133 -13.57 -8.80 4.24
C PHE A 133 -14.66 -9.86 4.18
N VAL A 134 -15.19 -10.23 5.34
CA VAL A 134 -16.30 -11.18 5.47
C VAL A 134 -17.61 -10.42 5.23
N GLU A 135 -18.37 -10.85 4.21
CA GLU A 135 -19.66 -10.24 3.81
C GLU A 135 -19.61 -8.71 3.66
N PRO A 136 -18.72 -8.17 2.79
CA PRO A 136 -18.54 -6.74 2.68
C PRO A 136 -19.81 -6.07 2.15
N SER A 137 -20.25 -5.00 2.82
CA SER A 137 -21.40 -4.22 2.35
C SER A 137 -21.15 -2.72 2.50
N TYR A 138 -21.63 -1.93 1.54
CA TYR A 138 -21.54 -0.46 1.62
C TYR A 138 -22.22 0.08 2.89
N ARG A 139 -23.29 -0.58 3.35
CA ARG A 139 -23.99 -0.18 4.58
C ARG A 139 -23.13 -0.41 5.82
N ALA A 140 -22.39 -1.53 5.91
CA ALA A 140 -21.44 -1.76 7.00
C ALA A 140 -20.33 -0.70 7.02
N VAL A 141 -19.79 -0.37 5.85
CA VAL A 141 -18.76 0.67 5.71
C VAL A 141 -19.29 2.04 6.13
N LEU A 142 -20.50 2.41 5.70
CA LEU A 142 -21.11 3.68 6.09
C LEU A 142 -21.36 3.77 7.60
N ARG A 143 -21.83 2.68 8.23
CA ARG A 143 -21.98 2.60 9.69
C ARG A 143 -20.64 2.77 10.39
N ALA A 144 -19.60 2.06 9.94
CA ALA A 144 -18.26 2.18 10.48
C ALA A 144 -17.67 3.59 10.27
N ALA A 145 -18.05 4.29 9.20
CA ALA A 145 -17.74 5.71 8.98
C ALA A 145 -18.57 6.68 9.86
N GLY A 146 -19.42 6.16 10.77
CA GLY A 146 -20.22 6.97 11.69
C GLY A 146 -21.52 7.51 11.09
N ARG A 147 -22.00 6.96 9.97
CA ARG A 147 -23.29 7.35 9.39
C ARG A 147 -24.43 6.63 10.10
N ALA A 148 -25.44 7.39 10.52
CA ALA A 148 -26.65 6.85 11.11
C ALA A 148 -27.50 6.09 10.07
N ASP A 149 -28.22 5.06 10.52
CA ASP A 149 -28.90 4.09 9.67
C ASP A 149 -30.04 4.68 8.81
N ASP A 150 -30.65 5.74 9.30
CA ASP A 150 -31.70 6.55 8.67
C ASP A 150 -31.13 7.53 7.64
N ALA A 151 -29.85 7.90 7.76
CA ALA A 151 -29.13 8.74 6.82
C ALA A 151 -28.43 7.97 5.68
N ILE A 152 -28.45 6.63 5.70
CA ILE A 152 -27.85 5.79 4.65
C ILE A 152 -28.83 5.69 3.47
N GLY A 153 -28.57 6.49 2.44
CA GLY A 153 -29.28 6.47 1.17
C GLY A 153 -28.41 6.09 -0.03
N GLY A 154 -28.99 6.26 -1.22
CA GLY A 154 -28.32 5.95 -2.48
C GLY A 154 -27.08 6.82 -2.73
N GLU A 155 -27.14 8.11 -2.41
CA GLU A 155 -26.02 9.04 -2.63
C GLU A 155 -24.79 8.70 -1.79
N GLN A 156 -25.00 8.31 -0.52
CA GLN A 156 -23.94 7.87 0.37
C GLN A 156 -23.31 6.58 -0.13
N THR A 157 -24.14 5.64 -0.60
CA THR A 157 -23.68 4.39 -1.20
C THR A 157 -22.83 4.65 -2.45
N GLU A 158 -23.28 5.56 -3.33
CA GLU A 158 -22.50 5.96 -4.51
C GLU A 158 -21.19 6.65 -4.15
N SER A 159 -21.16 7.39 -3.04
CA SER A 159 -19.92 8.00 -2.53
C SER A 159 -18.90 6.94 -2.11
N VAL A 160 -19.34 5.88 -1.41
CA VAL A 160 -18.45 4.75 -1.07
C VAL A 160 -17.93 4.05 -2.33
N LYS A 161 -18.81 3.78 -3.31
CA LYS A 161 -18.39 3.16 -4.58
C LYS A 161 -17.34 3.98 -5.31
N ARG A 162 -17.50 5.32 -5.36
CA ARG A 162 -16.51 6.22 -5.95
C ARG A 162 -15.19 6.17 -5.20
N ALA A 163 -15.23 6.22 -3.86
CA ALA A 163 -14.04 6.12 -3.03
C ALA A 163 -13.29 4.80 -3.27
N PHE A 164 -14.00 3.67 -3.23
CA PHE A 164 -13.39 2.35 -3.44
C PHE A 164 -12.80 2.22 -4.82
N ALA A 165 -13.47 2.73 -5.85
CA ALA A 165 -12.92 2.72 -7.20
C ALA A 165 -11.67 3.61 -7.34
N ARG A 166 -11.57 4.74 -6.62
CA ARG A 166 -10.34 5.56 -6.57
C ARG A 166 -9.21 4.82 -5.85
N PHE A 167 -9.47 4.18 -4.71
CA PHE A 167 -8.46 3.41 -3.97
C PHE A 167 -8.02 2.14 -4.72
N ALA A 168 -8.92 1.48 -5.43
CA ALA A 168 -8.60 0.29 -6.23
C ALA A 168 -7.71 0.64 -7.44
N GLY A 169 -7.90 1.84 -8.01
CA GLY A 169 -7.03 2.38 -9.05
C GLY A 169 -5.74 3.05 -8.54
N LEU A 170 -5.51 3.05 -7.22
CA LEU A 170 -4.39 3.75 -6.60
C LEU A 170 -3.13 2.88 -6.57
N ILE A 171 -2.05 3.42 -7.10
CA ILE A 171 -0.71 2.82 -7.08
C ILE A 171 0.27 3.82 -6.47
N ILE A 172 0.98 3.38 -5.43
CA ILE A 172 2.01 4.16 -4.75
C ILE A 172 3.37 3.58 -5.12
N HIS A 173 4.20 4.38 -5.75
CA HIS A 173 5.59 4.11 -6.02
C HIS A 173 6.45 4.80 -4.96
N THR A 174 7.39 4.06 -4.39
CA THR A 174 8.39 4.60 -3.46
C THR A 174 9.77 4.33 -4.03
N ARG A 175 10.63 5.35 -4.02
CA ARG A 175 12.07 5.23 -4.27
C ARG A 175 12.82 5.79 -3.08
N LEU A 176 13.80 5.05 -2.59
CA LEU A 176 14.51 5.39 -1.39
C LEU A 176 16.00 5.32 -1.64
N ASP A 177 16.62 6.49 -1.57
CA ASP A 177 18.05 6.68 -1.72
C ASP A 177 18.67 6.90 -0.34
N ILE A 178 19.65 6.10 0.04
CA ILE A 178 20.42 6.28 1.27
C ILE A 178 21.84 6.65 0.91
N ASP A 179 22.28 7.83 1.33
CA ASP A 179 23.68 8.22 1.26
C ASP A 179 24.40 7.97 2.59
N TYR A 180 25.32 7.00 2.60
CA TYR A 180 26.19 6.71 3.74
C TYR A 180 27.49 7.54 3.70
N GLY A 181 27.75 8.33 2.67
CA GLY A 181 29.01 9.03 2.42
C GLY A 181 29.45 9.95 3.56
N GLY A 182 28.53 10.72 4.14
CA GLY A 182 28.80 11.57 5.31
C GLY A 182 29.17 10.75 6.56
N ARG A 183 28.49 9.63 6.80
CA ARG A 183 28.80 8.71 7.91
C ARG A 183 30.09 7.92 7.66
N GLY A 184 30.42 7.62 6.41
CA GLY A 184 31.69 7.02 6.03
C GLY A 184 32.89 7.89 6.41
N ALA A 185 32.75 9.22 6.39
CA ALA A 185 33.78 10.14 6.88
C ALA A 185 33.94 10.09 8.41
N GLU A 186 32.84 10.01 9.16
CA GLU A 186 32.85 9.85 10.64
C GLU A 186 33.43 8.50 11.09
N VAL A 187 33.19 7.44 10.33
CA VAL A 187 33.76 6.11 10.59
C VAL A 187 35.26 6.10 10.28
N ARG A 188 35.68 6.70 9.15
CA ARG A 188 37.10 6.85 8.80
C ARG A 188 37.87 7.72 9.78
N SER A 189 37.22 8.71 10.40
CA SER A 189 37.84 9.54 11.44
C SER A 189 37.84 8.88 12.83
N GLY A 190 37.29 7.67 12.96
CA GLY A 190 37.22 6.94 14.23
C GLY A 190 36.18 7.48 15.22
N ALA A 191 35.36 8.46 14.82
CA ALA A 191 34.33 9.06 15.68
C ALA A 191 33.12 8.13 15.90
N ARG A 192 32.91 7.14 15.02
CA ARG A 192 31.85 6.12 15.12
C ARG A 192 32.30 4.78 14.56
N GLY A 193 31.73 3.69 15.08
CA GLY A 193 31.90 2.34 14.51
C GLY A 193 31.13 2.16 13.19
N PRO A 194 31.58 1.25 12.30
CA PRO A 194 30.90 1.00 11.03
C PRO A 194 29.50 0.42 11.25
N LEU A 195 28.49 1.03 10.61
CA LEU A 195 27.10 0.55 10.62
C LEU A 195 26.85 -0.55 9.59
N VAL A 196 27.82 -0.85 8.73
CA VAL A 196 27.69 -1.82 7.63
C VAL A 196 29.01 -2.57 7.48
N PRO A 197 29.01 -3.90 7.23
CA PRO A 197 30.22 -4.66 6.97
C PRO A 197 31.01 -4.07 5.79
N ASP A 198 32.35 -4.17 5.84
CA ASP A 198 33.23 -3.69 4.78
C ASP A 198 32.83 -4.25 3.40
N GLY A 199 32.78 -3.38 2.39
CA GLY A 199 32.46 -3.73 1.00
C GLY A 199 31.04 -3.42 0.53
N VAL A 200 30.17 -2.86 1.38
CA VAL A 200 28.83 -2.43 0.96
C VAL A 200 28.88 -1.04 0.28
N PRO A 201 28.12 -0.80 -0.81
CA PRO A 201 28.13 0.49 -1.51
C PRO A 201 27.74 1.66 -0.60
N ALA A 202 28.42 2.80 -0.81
CA ALA A 202 28.19 4.05 -0.10
C ALA A 202 26.78 4.62 -0.31
N MET A 203 26.07 4.13 -1.32
CA MET A 203 24.68 4.44 -1.61
C MET A 203 23.87 3.15 -1.73
N ARG A 204 22.66 3.13 -1.17
CA ARG A 204 21.67 2.06 -1.42
C ARG A 204 20.39 2.67 -1.96
N GLU A 205 19.90 2.08 -3.04
CA GLU A 205 18.62 2.42 -3.66
C GLU A 205 17.64 1.26 -3.44
N ARG A 206 16.40 1.59 -3.06
CA ARG A 206 15.29 0.64 -2.96
C ARG A 206 14.06 1.21 -3.61
N GLU A 207 13.41 0.41 -4.45
CA GLU A 207 12.11 0.73 -5.04
C GLU A 207 11.02 -0.15 -4.44
N GLY A 208 9.83 0.43 -4.30
CA GLY A 208 8.62 -0.23 -3.84
C GLY A 208 7.42 0.17 -4.69
N LYS A 209 6.49 -0.77 -4.88
CA LYS A 209 5.21 -0.54 -5.56
C LYS A 209 4.11 -1.13 -4.70
N HIS A 210 3.15 -0.30 -4.33
CA HIS A 210 2.07 -0.66 -3.41
C HIS A 210 0.72 -0.34 -4.07
N TRP A 211 -0.15 -1.34 -4.18
CA TRP A 211 -1.57 -1.19 -4.49
C TRP A 211 -2.34 -1.18 -3.18
N VAL A 212 -3.39 -0.35 -3.08
CA VAL A 212 -4.01 -0.04 -1.78
C VAL A 212 -5.24 -0.90 -1.49
N LEU A 213 -6.10 -1.12 -2.48
CA LEU A 213 -7.36 -1.83 -2.31
C LEU A 213 -7.58 -2.81 -3.47
N GLU A 214 -7.96 -4.04 -3.15
CA GLU A 214 -8.59 -4.97 -4.08
C GLU A 214 -10.09 -4.88 -3.90
N TYR A 215 -10.82 -4.60 -4.98
CA TYR A 215 -12.25 -4.31 -4.95
C TYR A 215 -12.92 -4.77 -6.24
N ASP A 216 -13.70 -5.84 -6.12
CA ASP A 216 -14.49 -6.41 -7.21
C ASP A 216 -15.98 -6.35 -6.85
N VAL A 217 -16.80 -6.07 -7.86
CA VAL A 217 -18.26 -5.96 -7.73
C VAL A 217 -18.97 -6.84 -8.72
N GLU A 218 -20.02 -7.51 -8.25
CA GLU A 218 -20.94 -8.26 -9.08
C GLU A 218 -22.24 -7.47 -9.24
N ALA A 219 -22.80 -7.46 -10.45
CA ALA A 219 -24.12 -6.88 -10.71
C ALA A 219 -25.21 -7.91 -10.40
N GLU A 220 -25.88 -7.77 -9.26
CA GLU A 220 -27.02 -8.61 -8.91
C GLU A 220 -28.33 -7.98 -9.38
N ARG A 221 -29.24 -8.76 -9.97
CA ARG A 221 -30.60 -8.32 -10.30
C ARG A 221 -31.60 -8.93 -9.34
N ARG A 222 -32.33 -8.08 -8.61
CA ARG A 222 -33.43 -8.51 -7.74
C ARG A 222 -34.68 -7.68 -8.02
N ARG A 223 -35.81 -8.36 -8.23
CA ARG A 223 -37.12 -7.72 -8.49
C ARG A 223 -37.07 -6.65 -9.60
N GLY A 224 -36.29 -6.89 -10.65
CA GLY A 224 -36.16 -5.98 -11.80
C GLY A 224 -35.21 -4.80 -11.61
N VAL A 225 -34.59 -4.65 -10.43
CA VAL A 225 -33.59 -3.61 -10.14
C VAL A 225 -32.20 -4.25 -10.06
N SER A 226 -31.23 -3.68 -10.77
CA SER A 226 -29.83 -4.09 -10.69
C SER A 226 -29.15 -3.31 -9.57
N TYR A 227 -28.43 -4.00 -8.68
CA TYR A 227 -27.54 -3.37 -7.71
C TYR A 227 -26.17 -4.03 -7.73
N ASN A 228 -25.14 -3.24 -7.46
CA ASN A 228 -23.78 -3.77 -7.33
C ASN A 228 -23.62 -4.33 -5.92
N VAL A 229 -23.18 -5.57 -5.82
CA VAL A 229 -22.76 -6.21 -4.56
C VAL A 229 -21.25 -6.27 -4.55
N ILE A 230 -20.64 -6.11 -3.38
CA ILE A 230 -19.20 -6.29 -3.24
C ILE A 230 -18.93 -7.78 -3.22
N GLU A 231 -18.26 -8.28 -4.25
CA GLU A 231 -17.89 -9.70 -4.36
C GLU A 231 -16.60 -9.95 -3.59
N ARG A 232 -15.61 -9.06 -3.79
CA ARG A 232 -14.30 -9.17 -3.17
C ARG A 232 -13.82 -7.81 -2.68
N LEU A 233 -13.31 -7.78 -1.46
CA LEU A 233 -12.73 -6.59 -0.86
C LEU A 233 -11.55 -6.99 0.01
N ARG A 234 -10.41 -6.31 -0.15
CA ARG A 234 -9.20 -6.50 0.68
C ARG A 234 -8.32 -5.25 0.65
N ILE A 235 -7.77 -4.87 1.80
CA ILE A 235 -6.72 -3.85 1.87
C ILE A 235 -5.35 -4.51 1.65
N ASN A 236 -4.48 -3.88 0.88
CA ASN A 236 -3.20 -4.45 0.49
C ASN A 236 -2.00 -3.60 0.95
N PRO A 237 -0.97 -4.20 1.58
CA PRO A 237 -1.04 -5.48 2.29
C PRO A 237 -2.04 -5.41 3.45
N LEU A 238 -2.56 -6.56 3.87
CA LEU A 238 -3.26 -6.69 5.15
C LEU A 238 -2.23 -6.79 6.29
N TRP A 239 -2.55 -6.23 7.45
CA TRP A 239 -1.69 -6.19 8.64
C TRP A 239 -1.99 -7.30 9.64
#